data_AF-A0A4Y2P130-F1
#
_entry.id   AF-A0A4Y2P130-F1
#
_cell.length_a   1.000
_cell.length_b   1.000
_cell.length_c   1.000
_cell.angle_alpha   90.00
_cell.angle_beta   90.00
_cell.angle_gamma   90.00
#
_symmetry.space_group_name_H-M   'P 1'
#
loop_
_entity.id
_entity.type
_entity.pdbx_description
1 polymer ?
#
loop_
_entity_poly.entity_id
_entity_poly.type
_entity_poly.pdbx_seq_one_letter_code
_entity_poly.pdbx_strand_id
1 'polypeptide(L)'
;MCNGRNDCGDNSDETYCSHRGNCPTHRSFFCGKNNNYNDRCIPLSWKCDGWKDCPSGKDEEKCNYENLTPALLHKARFRALNWTYQLRKENQPTRKWGPDVGRISVALYLTNHSYFRGNRSIRDEISYELSLDLLSRLALKEIEDISSTELAYYINAFLVTCIDPRKFHVLDLVSELRKRVDAQVYTNRSAMLALCNAGERMTERDVEKLTSVFWKAHREFSTDTQALAVLALVCVAKQPHEVFDMDEIKELTMELKKRQYRNGTVENLKTTALVLQTLFASECEADEENFDEEKALQQILRSQKDGSFGNVPNIYYVLPVLQCRSLVNISSSHCKAPVIDEKEALMDLMNQAGEKWSVRFSLWIGNNRTLERTLALSVPANSSFYRIMEFAAGVDDRFK
;
A
#
# COMPACT_ATOMS: atom_id res chain seq x y z
N MET A 1 12.91 14.61 -21.92
CA MET A 1 14.03 13.70 -22.23
C MET A 1 14.72 14.27 -23.46
N CYS A 2 16.00 13.98 -23.73
CA CYS A 2 16.67 14.43 -24.96
C CYS A 2 16.72 13.27 -25.96
N ASN A 3 15.58 12.87 -26.51
CA ASN A 3 15.46 11.73 -27.43
C ASN A 3 15.05 12.16 -28.85
N GLY A 4 14.92 13.47 -29.09
CA GLY A 4 14.49 14.08 -30.35
C GLY A 4 12.98 14.06 -30.54
N ARG A 5 12.17 13.86 -29.49
CA ARG A 5 10.71 13.82 -29.53
C ARG A 5 10.13 14.80 -28.53
N ASN A 6 9.04 15.44 -28.91
CA ASN A 6 8.29 16.34 -28.05
C ASN A 6 7.41 15.53 -27.08
N ASP A 7 7.99 15.06 -25.98
CA ASP A 7 7.25 14.25 -25.00
C ASP A 7 6.36 15.13 -24.09
N CYS A 8 6.66 16.43 -23.97
CA CYS A 8 5.93 17.37 -23.12
C CYS A 8 4.87 18.23 -23.84
N GLY A 9 4.72 18.08 -25.15
CA GLY A 9 3.76 18.83 -26.00
C GLY A 9 4.20 20.24 -26.38
N ASP A 10 5.04 20.90 -25.57
CA ASP A 10 5.60 22.24 -25.78
C ASP A 10 7.07 22.24 -26.23
N ASN A 11 7.65 21.05 -26.47
CA ASN A 11 9.04 20.81 -26.87
C ASN A 11 10.08 21.28 -25.83
N SER A 12 9.63 21.61 -24.61
CA SER A 12 10.48 22.08 -23.52
C SER A 12 11.53 21.05 -23.09
N ASP A 13 11.18 19.78 -23.26
CA ASP A 13 12.00 18.63 -22.94
C ASP A 13 13.18 18.42 -23.90
N GLU A 14 13.11 19.01 -25.10
CA GLU A 14 14.17 19.02 -26.13
C GLU A 14 14.92 20.36 -26.21
N THR A 15 14.39 21.42 -25.59
CA THR A 15 14.88 22.79 -25.76
C THR A 15 16.28 23.01 -25.17
N TYR A 16 16.65 22.25 -24.14
CA TYR A 16 17.96 22.36 -23.46
C TYR A 16 19.01 21.37 -23.97
N CYS A 17 18.72 20.61 -25.03
CA CYS A 17 19.62 19.57 -25.55
C CYS A 17 20.66 20.09 -26.57
N SER A 18 20.57 21.35 -27.00
CA SER A 18 21.38 21.92 -28.11
C SER A 18 22.52 22.88 -27.71
N HIS A 19 23.09 22.77 -26.50
CA HIS A 19 24.27 23.57 -26.15
C HIS A 19 25.57 22.76 -26.30
N ARG A 20 26.23 22.97 -27.46
CA ARG A 20 27.62 22.60 -27.69
C ARG A 20 28.48 23.15 -26.53
N GLY A 21 28.96 22.26 -25.69
CA GLY A 21 30.03 22.53 -24.73
C GLY A 21 29.66 23.16 -23.38
N ASN A 22 28.39 23.46 -23.07
CA ASN A 22 28.01 23.95 -21.74
C ASN A 22 26.68 23.35 -21.27
N CYS A 23 26.76 22.33 -20.42
CA CYS A 23 25.60 21.79 -19.71
C CYS A 23 25.02 22.86 -18.76
N PRO A 24 23.68 23.00 -18.62
CA PRO A 24 23.08 23.91 -17.65
C PRO A 24 23.63 23.69 -16.24
N THR A 25 24.35 24.69 -15.74
CA THR A 25 25.27 24.63 -14.58
C THR A 25 24.64 24.27 -13.24
N HIS A 26 23.33 24.05 -13.17
CA HIS A 26 22.62 23.79 -11.91
C HIS A 26 21.79 22.51 -11.85
N ARG A 27 21.61 21.76 -12.95
CA ARG A 27 20.74 20.55 -12.95
C ARG A 27 21.25 19.40 -13.82
N SER A 28 22.47 19.49 -14.33
CA SER A 28 23.00 18.49 -15.25
C SER A 28 24.45 18.12 -14.92
N PHE A 29 24.78 16.85 -15.12
CA PHE A 29 26.11 16.27 -14.99
C PHE A 29 26.70 16.01 -16.38
N PHE A 30 27.96 16.43 -16.56
CA PHE A 30 28.65 16.28 -17.83
C PHE A 30 29.43 14.97 -17.90
N CYS A 31 29.10 14.11 -18.86
CA CYS A 31 29.72 12.79 -19.03
C CYS A 31 31.19 12.83 -19.51
N GLY A 32 31.71 14.01 -19.88
CA GLY A 32 33.06 14.17 -20.41
C GLY A 32 33.12 14.09 -21.94
N LYS A 33 34.27 14.46 -22.51
CA LYS A 33 34.54 14.38 -23.96
C LYS A 33 35.17 13.03 -24.28
N ASN A 34 34.55 12.24 -25.17
CA ASN A 34 35.16 11.03 -25.73
C ASN A 34 35.15 11.11 -27.26
N ASN A 35 36.24 10.64 -27.90
CA ASN A 35 36.51 10.77 -29.33
C ASN A 35 35.48 10.12 -30.29
N ASN A 36 34.44 9.46 -29.77
CA ASN A 36 33.41 8.76 -30.55
C ASN A 36 31.96 9.07 -30.14
N TYR A 37 31.71 9.89 -29.10
CA TYR A 37 30.35 10.26 -28.68
C TYR A 37 30.30 11.73 -28.28
N ASN A 38 29.38 12.48 -28.90
CA ASN A 38 29.17 13.92 -28.64
C ASN A 38 28.90 14.20 -27.15
N ASP A 39 29.24 15.43 -26.76
CA ASP A 39 28.99 16.05 -25.45
C ASP A 39 27.59 15.72 -24.91
N ARG A 40 27.49 14.72 -24.02
CA ARG A 40 26.22 14.31 -23.40
C ARG A 40 26.12 14.85 -21.98
N CYS A 41 25.06 15.61 -21.72
CA CYS A 41 24.65 16.02 -20.39
C CYS A 41 23.55 15.07 -19.92
N ILE A 42 23.69 14.52 -18.72
CA ILE A 42 22.62 13.79 -18.04
C ILE A 42 22.07 14.66 -16.91
N PRO A 43 20.82 14.46 -16.46
CA PRO A 43 20.33 15.08 -15.23
C PRO A 43 21.26 14.79 -14.03
N LEU A 44 21.43 15.75 -13.13
CA LEU A 44 22.21 15.55 -11.89
C LEU A 44 21.65 14.42 -11.03
N SER A 45 20.34 14.15 -11.12
CA SER A 45 19.67 13.01 -10.48
C SER A 45 20.10 11.64 -11.03
N TRP A 46 20.83 11.60 -12.15
CA TRP A 46 21.34 10.37 -12.77
C TRP A 46 22.82 10.12 -12.43
N LYS A 47 23.47 11.03 -11.71
CA LYS A 47 24.80 10.77 -11.16
C LYS A 47 24.66 9.89 -9.91
N CYS A 48 25.46 8.83 -9.80
CA CYS A 48 25.47 7.91 -8.65
C CYS A 48 24.16 7.15 -8.45
N ASP A 49 23.55 6.78 -9.55
CA ASP A 49 22.19 6.31 -9.59
C ASP A 49 22.09 4.78 -9.76
N GLY A 50 23.25 4.13 -9.87
CA GLY A 50 23.45 2.69 -10.03
C GLY A 50 23.51 2.22 -11.48
N TRP A 51 23.38 3.11 -12.47
CA TRP A 51 23.41 2.79 -13.89
C TRP A 51 24.46 3.61 -14.63
N LYS A 52 25.06 3.02 -15.67
CA LYS A 52 25.99 3.73 -16.56
C LYS A 52 25.19 4.48 -17.62
N ASP A 53 24.65 5.64 -17.26
CA ASP A 53 23.95 6.55 -18.17
C ASP A 53 24.95 7.37 -19.01
N CYS A 54 26.16 7.58 -18.49
CA CYS A 54 27.27 8.00 -19.35
C CYS A 54 27.81 6.80 -20.16
N PRO A 55 28.18 7.00 -21.44
CA PRO A 55 28.80 5.95 -22.26
C PRO A 55 30.09 5.37 -21.66
N SER A 56 30.78 6.17 -20.84
CA SER A 56 31.98 5.78 -20.09
C SER A 56 31.68 5.22 -18.69
N GLY A 57 30.45 5.32 -18.20
CA GLY A 57 30.08 4.99 -16.81
C GLY A 57 30.63 5.94 -15.75
N LYS A 58 31.08 7.13 -16.16
CA LYS A 58 31.73 8.14 -15.30
C LYS A 58 30.77 8.77 -14.28
N ASP A 59 29.49 8.79 -14.60
CA ASP A 59 28.39 9.13 -13.70
C ASP A 59 28.35 8.26 -12.43
N GLU A 60 28.91 7.05 -12.49
CA GLU A 60 28.97 6.10 -11.39
C GLU A 60 30.32 6.07 -10.67
N GLU A 61 31.26 6.94 -11.07
CA GLU A 61 32.58 7.03 -10.45
C GLU A 61 32.57 8.04 -9.29
N LYS A 62 33.25 7.68 -8.18
CA LYS A 62 33.39 8.51 -6.97
C LYS A 62 32.05 8.86 -6.30
N CYS A 63 31.13 7.91 -6.33
CA CYS A 63 29.88 7.97 -5.59
C CYS A 63 30.11 7.53 -4.15
N ASN A 64 29.92 8.43 -3.19
CA ASN A 64 29.94 8.08 -1.79
C ASN A 64 28.59 7.44 -1.45
N TYR A 65 28.47 6.13 -1.68
CA TYR A 65 27.29 5.32 -1.32
C TYR A 65 27.12 5.15 0.20
N GLU A 66 27.83 5.96 0.98
CA GLU A 66 27.87 5.91 2.45
C GLU A 66 26.64 6.53 3.10
N ASN A 67 25.83 7.31 2.37
CA ASN A 67 24.62 7.94 2.94
C ASN A 67 23.36 7.52 2.18
N LEU A 68 22.44 6.88 2.90
CA LEU A 68 21.11 6.53 2.43
C LEU A 68 20.26 7.80 2.24
N THR A 69 20.18 8.33 1.02
CA THR A 69 19.41 9.54 0.74
C THR A 69 17.92 9.23 0.47
N PRO A 70 16.99 10.13 0.83
CA PRO A 70 15.58 10.02 0.43
C PRO A 70 15.38 9.87 -1.08
N ALA A 71 16.28 10.44 -1.89
CA ALA A 71 16.27 10.31 -3.35
C ALA A 71 16.55 8.87 -3.82
N LEU A 72 17.49 8.17 -3.18
CA LEU A 72 17.83 6.78 -3.52
C LEU A 72 16.67 5.82 -3.20
N LEU A 73 16.05 5.99 -2.03
CA LEU A 73 14.84 5.23 -1.65
C LEU A 73 13.68 5.49 -2.61
N HIS A 74 13.46 6.77 -2.97
CA HIS A 74 12.46 7.13 -3.96
C HIS A 74 12.70 6.45 -5.31
N LYS A 75 13.94 6.48 -5.82
CA LYS A 75 14.30 5.85 -7.10
C LYS A 75 14.09 4.34 -7.06
N ALA A 76 14.53 3.68 -6.00
CA ALA A 76 14.35 2.24 -5.85
C ALA A 76 12.88 1.85 -5.80
N ARG A 77 12.06 2.59 -5.04
CA ARG A 77 10.62 2.41 -4.99
C ARG A 77 9.98 2.59 -6.37
N PHE A 78 10.35 3.64 -7.10
CA PHE A 78 9.83 3.91 -8.44
C PHE A 78 10.13 2.77 -9.43
N ARG A 79 11.37 2.25 -9.43
CA ARG A 79 11.74 1.09 -10.26
C ARG A 79 10.93 -0.16 -9.92
N ALA A 80 10.75 -0.44 -8.63
CA ALA A 80 9.98 -1.58 -8.18
C ALA A 80 8.50 -1.49 -8.58
N LEU A 81 7.93 -0.30 -8.44
CA LEU A 81 6.56 -0.01 -8.87
C LEU A 81 6.41 -0.18 -10.38
N ASN A 82 7.30 0.42 -11.17
CA ASN A 82 7.25 0.29 -12.63
C ASN A 82 7.35 -1.18 -13.05
N TRP A 83 8.32 -1.93 -12.51
CA TRP A 83 8.43 -3.36 -12.77
C TRP A 83 7.15 -4.13 -12.40
N THR A 84 6.57 -3.83 -11.24
CA THR A 84 5.31 -4.45 -10.79
C THR A 84 4.15 -4.14 -11.74
N TYR A 85 4.08 -2.92 -12.27
CA TYR A 85 3.10 -2.53 -13.29
C TYR A 85 3.29 -3.27 -14.61
N GLN A 86 4.53 -3.51 -15.04
CA GLN A 86 4.82 -4.26 -16.26
C GLN A 86 4.42 -5.75 -16.20
N LEU A 87 4.14 -6.28 -15.00
CA LEU A 87 3.57 -7.63 -14.87
C LEU A 87 2.15 -7.72 -15.43
N ARG A 88 1.43 -6.59 -15.51
CA ARG A 88 0.09 -6.50 -16.06
C ARG A 88 0.11 -6.72 -17.57
N LYS A 89 -0.56 -7.77 -18.05
CA LYS A 89 -0.65 -8.10 -19.48
C LYS A 89 -1.90 -7.50 -20.10
N GLU A 90 -1.78 -6.32 -20.72
CA GLU A 90 -2.94 -5.61 -21.31
C GLU A 90 -3.65 -6.40 -22.41
N ASN A 91 -2.91 -7.23 -23.15
CA ASN A 91 -3.45 -8.03 -24.26
C ASN A 91 -4.29 -9.23 -23.82
N GLN A 92 -4.40 -9.51 -22.52
CA GLN A 92 -5.22 -10.61 -22.01
C GLN A 92 -6.60 -10.11 -21.55
N PRO A 93 -7.71 -10.77 -21.97
CA PRO A 93 -9.05 -10.36 -21.57
C PRO A 93 -9.35 -10.65 -20.10
N THR A 94 -8.74 -11.70 -19.54
CA THR A 94 -8.87 -12.13 -18.14
C THR A 94 -7.52 -12.56 -17.59
N ARG A 95 -7.33 -12.49 -16.27
CA ARG A 95 -6.09 -12.87 -15.57
C ARG A 95 -4.86 -12.06 -16.01
N LYS A 96 -4.98 -10.73 -15.95
CA LYS A 96 -3.95 -9.81 -16.42
C LYS A 96 -2.74 -9.75 -15.49
N TRP A 97 -2.92 -10.00 -14.20
CA TRP A 97 -1.86 -9.88 -13.18
C TRP A 97 -1.22 -11.23 -12.84
N GLY A 98 -1.93 -12.34 -13.06
CA GLY A 98 -1.42 -13.69 -12.86
C GLY A 98 -1.60 -14.22 -11.43
N PRO A 99 -0.96 -15.34 -11.09
CA PRO A 99 -1.27 -16.09 -9.86
C PRO A 99 -0.92 -15.35 -8.55
N ASP A 100 0.04 -14.41 -8.59
CA ASP A 100 0.45 -13.62 -7.42
C ASP A 100 -0.29 -12.27 -7.29
N VAL A 101 -1.43 -12.11 -7.99
CA VAL A 101 -2.21 -10.86 -8.02
C VAL A 101 -2.52 -10.27 -6.63
N GLY A 102 -2.76 -11.11 -5.63
CA GLY A 102 -2.99 -10.66 -4.25
C GLY A 102 -1.75 -10.08 -3.58
N ARG A 103 -0.57 -10.65 -3.83
CA ARG A 103 0.71 -10.14 -3.30
C ARG A 103 1.04 -8.82 -3.97
N ILE A 104 0.82 -8.75 -5.27
CA ILE A 104 0.96 -7.51 -6.05
C ILE A 104 0.03 -6.44 -5.49
N SER A 105 -1.24 -6.77 -5.24
CA SER A 105 -2.23 -5.82 -4.72
C SER A 105 -1.81 -5.22 -3.37
N VAL A 106 -1.34 -6.06 -2.44
CA VAL A 106 -0.87 -5.62 -1.12
C VAL A 106 0.40 -4.79 -1.24
N ALA A 107 1.35 -5.19 -2.08
CA ALA A 107 2.59 -4.44 -2.29
C ALA A 107 2.34 -3.03 -2.87
N LEU A 108 1.43 -2.93 -3.85
CA LEU A 108 0.99 -1.66 -4.43
C LEU A 108 0.26 -0.78 -3.40
N TYR A 109 -0.60 -1.39 -2.58
CA TYR A 109 -1.34 -0.68 -1.54
C TYR A 109 -0.42 -0.09 -0.48
N LEU A 110 0.51 -0.91 0.04
CA LEU A 110 1.42 -0.50 1.10
C LEU A 110 2.42 0.56 0.65
N THR A 111 2.71 0.67 -0.65
CA THR A 111 3.55 1.76 -1.20
C THR A 111 2.77 3.03 -1.47
N ASN A 112 1.57 2.91 -2.07
CA ASN A 112 0.72 4.07 -2.32
C ASN A 112 -0.77 3.69 -2.35
N HIS A 113 -1.45 3.97 -1.25
CA HIS A 113 -2.90 3.76 -1.11
C HIS A 113 -3.74 4.51 -2.15
N SER A 114 -3.23 5.58 -2.78
CA SER A 114 -3.98 6.35 -3.78
C SER A 114 -4.28 5.58 -5.05
N TYR A 115 -3.51 4.52 -5.37
CA TYR A 115 -3.81 3.62 -6.49
C TYR A 115 -5.19 2.96 -6.33
N PHE A 116 -5.57 2.62 -5.11
CA PHE A 116 -6.85 1.99 -4.81
C PHE A 116 -7.97 3.00 -4.51
N ARG A 117 -7.64 4.26 -4.23
CA ARG A 117 -8.61 5.36 -3.96
C ARG A 117 -9.01 6.12 -5.22
N GLY A 118 -8.06 6.44 -6.10
CA GLY A 118 -8.26 7.29 -7.28
C GLY A 118 -8.46 6.53 -8.59
N ASN A 119 -7.77 5.39 -8.78
CA ASN A 119 -7.83 4.62 -10.02
C ASN A 119 -8.72 3.38 -9.84
N ARG A 120 -10.05 3.59 -9.86
CA ARG A 120 -11.04 2.51 -9.68
C ARG A 120 -10.82 1.34 -10.65
N SER A 121 -10.35 1.61 -11.87
CA SER A 121 -10.12 0.59 -12.91
C SER A 121 -9.14 -0.52 -12.48
N ILE A 122 -8.00 -0.16 -11.89
CA ILE A 122 -6.98 -1.16 -11.48
C ILE A 122 -7.47 -1.96 -10.29
N ARG A 123 -8.07 -1.30 -9.29
CA ARG A 123 -8.64 -2.00 -8.13
C ARG A 123 -9.71 -2.99 -8.57
N ASP A 124 -10.64 -2.54 -9.42
CA ASP A 124 -11.78 -3.37 -9.84
C ASP A 124 -11.30 -4.55 -10.71
N GLU A 125 -10.26 -4.34 -11.56
CA GLU A 125 -9.58 -5.40 -12.31
C GLU A 125 -8.94 -6.46 -11.39
N ILE A 126 -8.16 -6.04 -10.40
CA ILE A 126 -7.53 -6.93 -9.41
C ILE A 126 -8.59 -7.65 -8.56
N SER A 127 -9.64 -6.94 -8.14
CA SER A 127 -10.74 -7.49 -7.33
C SER A 127 -11.47 -8.61 -8.06
N TYR A 128 -11.76 -8.39 -9.34
CA TYR A 128 -12.40 -9.38 -10.19
C TYR A 128 -11.50 -10.62 -10.37
N GLU A 129 -10.22 -10.41 -10.66
CA GLU A 129 -9.25 -11.49 -10.84
C GLU A 129 -9.07 -12.34 -9.57
N LEU A 130 -8.96 -11.71 -8.40
CA LEU A 130 -8.87 -12.39 -7.11
C LEU A 130 -10.13 -13.21 -6.80
N SER A 131 -11.31 -12.65 -7.07
CA SER A 131 -12.59 -13.32 -6.85
C SER A 131 -12.71 -14.56 -7.72
N LEU A 132 -12.36 -14.44 -9.01
CA LEU A 132 -12.35 -15.57 -9.93
C LEU A 132 -11.34 -16.63 -9.54
N ASP A 133 -10.13 -16.25 -9.11
CA ASP A 133 -9.10 -17.19 -8.69
C ASP A 133 -9.57 -18.01 -7.48
N LEU A 134 -10.08 -17.37 -6.42
CA LEU A 134 -10.61 -18.07 -5.25
C LEU A 134 -11.82 -18.96 -5.58
N LEU A 135 -12.80 -18.43 -6.33
CA LEU A 135 -13.98 -19.22 -6.75
C LEU A 135 -13.58 -20.43 -7.60
N SER A 136 -12.61 -20.27 -8.51
CA SER A 136 -12.14 -21.38 -9.34
C SER A 136 -11.48 -22.49 -8.51
N ARG A 137 -10.77 -22.13 -7.44
CA ARG A 137 -10.19 -23.11 -6.50
C ARG A 137 -11.27 -23.81 -5.70
N LEU A 138 -12.24 -23.06 -5.17
CA LEU A 138 -13.38 -23.61 -4.43
C LEU A 138 -14.31 -24.47 -5.29
N ALA A 139 -14.31 -24.29 -6.61
CA ALA A 139 -15.06 -25.14 -7.53
C ALA A 139 -14.37 -26.50 -7.77
N LEU A 140 -13.04 -26.56 -7.65
CA LEU A 140 -12.24 -27.77 -7.88
C LEU A 140 -11.90 -28.52 -6.60
N LYS A 141 -11.95 -27.84 -5.46
CA LYS A 141 -11.48 -28.29 -4.15
C LYS A 141 -12.43 -27.80 -3.07
N GLU A 142 -12.47 -28.52 -1.96
CA GLU A 142 -13.17 -28.01 -0.79
C GLU A 142 -12.35 -26.87 -0.16
N ILE A 143 -13.02 -26.00 0.59
CA ILE A 143 -12.33 -24.92 1.31
C ILE A 143 -11.25 -25.47 2.24
N GLU A 144 -11.44 -26.68 2.77
CA GLU A 144 -10.51 -27.41 3.64
C GLU A 144 -9.17 -27.72 2.95
N ASP A 145 -9.14 -27.85 1.62
CA ASP A 145 -7.91 -28.10 0.85
C ASP A 145 -7.04 -26.85 0.66
N ILE A 146 -7.59 -25.67 0.86
CA ILE A 146 -6.85 -24.40 0.79
C ILE A 146 -6.03 -24.27 2.07
N SER A 147 -4.73 -24.00 1.99
CA SER A 147 -3.91 -23.88 3.20
C SER A 147 -4.25 -22.62 4.02
N SER A 148 -4.04 -22.63 5.34
CA SER A 148 -4.24 -21.43 6.18
C SER A 148 -3.39 -20.23 5.73
N THR A 149 -2.19 -20.48 5.17
CA THR A 149 -1.32 -19.43 4.61
C THR A 149 -1.95 -18.80 3.37
N GLU A 150 -2.55 -19.62 2.52
CA GLU A 150 -3.19 -19.18 1.28
C GLU A 150 -4.50 -18.43 1.57
N LEU A 151 -5.29 -18.91 2.54
CA LEU A 151 -6.47 -18.20 3.01
C LEU A 151 -6.11 -16.83 3.63
N ALA A 152 -5.05 -16.77 4.44
CA ALA A 152 -4.52 -15.52 4.98
C ALA A 152 -4.08 -14.53 3.88
N TYR A 153 -3.50 -15.05 2.80
CA TYR A 153 -3.15 -14.25 1.61
C TYR A 153 -4.39 -13.65 0.94
N TYR A 154 -5.46 -14.41 0.73
CA TYR A 154 -6.70 -13.88 0.16
C TYR A 154 -7.35 -12.83 1.06
N ILE A 155 -7.38 -13.06 2.38
CA ILE A 155 -7.93 -12.09 3.34
C ILE A 155 -7.18 -10.76 3.24
N ASN A 156 -5.84 -10.79 3.30
CA ASN A 156 -5.03 -9.57 3.17
C ASN A 156 -5.26 -8.86 1.82
N ALA A 157 -5.37 -9.61 0.72
CA ALA A 157 -5.64 -9.05 -0.59
C ALA A 157 -7.04 -8.41 -0.66
N PHE A 158 -8.08 -9.07 -0.13
CA PHE A 158 -9.45 -8.55 -0.09
C PHE A 158 -9.57 -7.26 0.73
N LEU A 159 -8.88 -7.17 1.87
CA LEU A 159 -8.85 -5.95 2.68
C LEU A 159 -8.33 -4.75 1.88
N VAL A 160 -7.26 -4.92 1.08
CA VAL A 160 -6.69 -3.81 0.30
C VAL A 160 -7.47 -3.51 -0.98
N THR A 161 -8.16 -4.49 -1.55
CA THR A 161 -8.96 -4.33 -2.77
C THR A 161 -10.42 -3.94 -2.52
N CYS A 162 -10.81 -3.78 -1.25
CA CYS A 162 -12.17 -3.40 -0.85
C CYS A 162 -13.24 -4.48 -1.06
N ILE A 163 -12.83 -5.76 -1.02
CA ILE A 163 -13.74 -6.89 -0.88
C ILE A 163 -13.84 -7.21 0.62
N ASP A 164 -15.05 -7.35 1.16
CA ASP A 164 -15.22 -7.75 2.57
C ASP A 164 -14.99 -9.27 2.71
N PRO A 165 -13.89 -9.73 3.35
CA PRO A 165 -13.58 -11.15 3.48
C PRO A 165 -14.56 -11.91 4.38
N ARG A 166 -15.36 -11.22 5.22
CA ARG A 166 -16.40 -11.84 6.04
C ARG A 166 -17.71 -12.08 5.27
N LYS A 167 -17.88 -11.40 4.14
CA LYS A 167 -19.09 -11.44 3.31
C LYS A 167 -18.74 -11.79 1.87
N PHE A 168 -17.78 -12.69 1.68
CA PHE A 168 -17.41 -13.15 0.35
C PHE A 168 -18.44 -14.17 -0.14
N HIS A 169 -19.46 -13.67 -0.85
CA HIS A 169 -20.65 -14.45 -1.21
C HIS A 169 -21.35 -15.04 0.02
N VAL A 170 -21.33 -16.35 0.18
CA VAL A 170 -21.90 -17.08 1.33
C VAL A 170 -20.82 -17.56 2.33
N LEU A 171 -19.56 -17.17 2.11
CA LEU A 171 -18.42 -17.60 2.90
C LEU A 171 -17.90 -16.46 3.78
N ASP A 172 -17.63 -16.79 5.04
CA ASP A 172 -16.84 -15.96 5.95
C ASP A 172 -15.44 -16.54 6.05
N LEU A 173 -14.52 -15.98 5.27
CA LEU A 173 -13.14 -16.46 5.20
C LEU A 173 -12.37 -16.19 6.49
N VAL A 174 -12.73 -15.12 7.21
CA VAL A 174 -12.09 -14.76 8.48
C VAL A 174 -12.48 -15.75 9.56
N SER A 175 -13.77 -16.09 9.67
CA SER A 175 -14.26 -17.10 10.61
C SER A 175 -13.70 -18.49 10.30
N GLU A 176 -13.59 -18.85 9.02
CA GLU A 176 -12.97 -20.13 8.62
C GLU A 176 -11.48 -20.18 8.97
N LEU A 177 -10.73 -19.09 8.75
CA LEU A 177 -9.33 -19.02 9.17
C LEU A 177 -9.19 -19.08 10.70
N ARG A 178 -10.08 -18.41 11.44
CA ARG A 178 -10.11 -18.43 12.91
C ARG A 178 -10.29 -19.84 13.45
N LYS A 179 -11.29 -20.57 12.92
CA LYS A 179 -11.53 -21.99 13.26
C LYS A 179 -10.27 -22.85 13.12
N ARG A 180 -9.49 -22.64 12.06
CA ARG A 180 -8.24 -23.40 11.82
C ARG A 180 -7.13 -23.02 12.80
N VAL A 181 -6.97 -21.75 13.10
CA VAL A 181 -5.98 -21.26 14.07
C VAL A 181 -6.28 -21.78 15.48
N ASP A 182 -7.56 -21.89 15.83
CA ASP A 182 -7.99 -22.45 17.11
C ASP A 182 -7.78 -23.97 17.18
N ALA A 183 -8.06 -24.70 16.09
CA ALA A 183 -7.92 -26.15 16.02
C ALA A 183 -6.46 -26.64 15.94
N GLN A 184 -5.55 -25.85 15.36
CA GLN A 184 -4.16 -26.28 15.15
C GLN A 184 -3.28 -26.12 16.39
N VAL A 185 -2.47 -27.15 16.67
CA VAL A 185 -1.41 -27.13 17.70
C VAL A 185 -0.22 -26.26 17.24
N TYR A 186 0.05 -26.25 15.93
CA TYR A 186 1.05 -25.38 15.31
C TYR A 186 0.40 -24.14 14.75
N THR A 187 0.73 -23.01 15.35
CA THR A 187 0.20 -21.72 14.94
C THR A 187 0.86 -21.24 13.66
N ASN A 188 0.05 -20.86 12.67
CA ASN A 188 0.51 -20.15 11.48
C ASN A 188 0.54 -18.64 11.76
N ARG A 189 1.74 -18.05 11.77
CA ARG A 189 1.96 -16.65 12.21
C ARG A 189 1.42 -15.66 11.18
N SER A 190 1.53 -16.00 9.89
CA SER A 190 0.90 -15.22 8.81
C SER A 190 -0.62 -15.23 8.89
N ALA A 191 -1.22 -16.36 9.32
CA ALA A 191 -2.66 -16.44 9.53
C ALA A 191 -3.11 -15.55 10.70
N MET A 192 -2.40 -15.56 11.82
CA MET A 192 -2.70 -14.68 12.96
C MET A 192 -2.58 -13.20 12.61
N LEU A 193 -1.55 -12.82 11.84
CA LEU A 193 -1.41 -11.45 11.34
C LEU A 193 -2.60 -11.06 10.43
N ALA A 194 -3.02 -11.94 9.52
CA ALA A 194 -4.15 -11.67 8.64
C ALA A 194 -5.49 -11.56 9.40
N LEU A 195 -5.72 -12.39 10.42
CA LEU A 195 -6.88 -12.28 11.32
C LEU A 195 -6.90 -10.92 12.02
N CYS A 196 -5.77 -10.50 12.60
CA CYS A 196 -5.66 -9.23 13.27
C CYS A 196 -5.88 -8.04 12.31
N ASN A 197 -5.28 -8.07 11.11
CA ASN A 197 -5.49 -7.06 10.06
C ASN A 197 -6.97 -6.98 9.61
N ALA A 198 -7.69 -8.11 9.64
CA ALA A 198 -9.13 -8.17 9.35
C ALA A 198 -10.01 -7.68 10.50
N GLY A 199 -9.43 -7.20 11.60
CA GLY A 199 -10.14 -6.75 12.79
C GLY A 199 -10.78 -7.89 13.59
N GLU A 200 -10.33 -9.14 13.41
CA GLU A 200 -10.72 -10.23 14.29
C GLU A 200 -10.13 -10.02 15.69
N ARG A 201 -10.92 -10.34 16.73
CA ARG A 201 -10.47 -10.19 18.11
C ARG A 201 -9.39 -11.23 18.43
N MET A 202 -8.27 -10.76 18.93
CA MET A 202 -7.17 -11.62 19.37
C MET A 202 -7.31 -11.93 20.87
N THR A 203 -7.01 -13.16 21.27
CA THR A 203 -7.16 -13.66 22.66
C THR A 203 -5.80 -13.80 23.35
N GLU A 204 -5.78 -13.90 24.68
CA GLU A 204 -4.57 -14.21 25.47
C GLU A 204 -3.86 -15.50 24.97
N ARG A 205 -4.63 -16.53 24.63
CA ARG A 205 -4.10 -17.77 24.05
C ARG A 205 -3.39 -17.53 22.72
N ASP A 206 -3.85 -16.58 21.92
CA ASP A 206 -3.21 -16.23 20.65
C ASP A 206 -1.87 -15.54 20.90
N VAL A 207 -1.80 -14.67 21.89
CA VAL A 207 -0.57 -14.01 22.35
C VAL A 207 0.45 -15.06 22.83
N GLU A 208 0.06 -15.99 23.70
CA GLU A 208 0.94 -17.08 24.16
C GLU A 208 1.46 -17.94 22.99
N LYS A 209 0.58 -18.25 22.02
CA LYS A 209 0.94 -18.97 20.79
C LYS A 209 1.95 -18.19 19.93
N LEU A 210 1.87 -16.86 19.92
CA LEU A 210 2.80 -15.98 19.21
C LEU A 210 4.14 -15.84 19.93
N THR A 211 4.16 -15.64 21.25
CA THR A 211 5.40 -15.48 22.03
C THR A 211 6.19 -16.77 22.17
N SER A 212 5.52 -17.93 22.14
CA SER A 212 6.18 -19.24 22.31
C SER A 212 7.29 -19.58 21.28
N VAL A 213 7.43 -18.84 20.17
CA VAL A 213 8.52 -19.05 19.18
C VAL A 213 9.88 -18.55 19.63
N PHE A 214 9.94 -17.71 20.66
CA PHE A 214 11.19 -17.19 21.19
C PHE A 214 11.74 -18.05 22.33
N TRP A 215 10.84 -18.62 23.15
CA TRP A 215 11.22 -19.25 24.42
C TRP A 215 11.23 -20.79 24.42
N LYS A 216 10.79 -21.44 23.33
CA LYS A 216 10.79 -22.92 23.24
C LYS A 216 12.20 -23.45 22.95
N ALA A 217 12.94 -23.75 24.02
CA ALA A 217 14.35 -24.20 24.04
C ALA A 217 14.70 -25.43 23.15
N HIS A 218 13.72 -26.19 22.65
CA HIS A 218 13.95 -27.42 21.87
C HIS A 218 13.72 -27.26 20.35
N ARG A 219 13.35 -26.07 19.87
CA ARG A 219 13.17 -25.81 18.42
C ARG A 219 13.65 -24.41 18.07
N GLU A 220 14.70 -24.32 17.28
CA GLU A 220 15.10 -23.06 16.66
C GLU A 220 14.11 -22.75 15.53
N PHE A 221 13.25 -21.75 15.74
CA PHE A 221 12.35 -21.24 14.71
C PHE A 221 13.11 -20.34 13.76
N SER A 222 12.74 -20.32 12.48
CA SER A 222 13.36 -19.39 11.51
C SER A 222 13.10 -17.94 11.91
N THR A 223 14.06 -17.06 11.63
CA THR A 223 13.94 -15.64 11.94
C THR A 223 12.73 -15.01 11.22
N ASP A 224 12.38 -15.51 10.03
CA ASP A 224 11.12 -15.18 9.33
C ASP A 224 9.86 -15.40 10.18
N THR A 225 9.82 -16.55 10.86
CA THR A 225 8.66 -16.95 11.68
C THR A 225 8.55 -16.07 12.91
N GLN A 226 9.68 -15.76 13.53
CA GLN A 226 9.77 -14.86 14.67
C GLN A 226 9.38 -13.43 14.29
N ALA A 227 9.87 -12.91 13.16
CA ALA A 227 9.50 -11.59 12.68
C ALA A 227 8.00 -11.48 12.36
N LEU A 228 7.40 -12.48 11.71
CA LEU A 228 5.95 -12.52 11.49
C LEU A 228 5.14 -12.59 12.79
N ALA A 229 5.67 -13.27 13.82
CA ALA A 229 5.03 -13.30 15.13
C ALA A 229 5.04 -11.92 15.79
N VAL A 230 6.17 -11.20 15.74
CA VAL A 230 6.29 -9.83 16.24
C VAL A 230 5.35 -8.88 15.50
N LEU A 231 5.25 -8.96 14.17
CA LEU A 231 4.27 -8.16 13.41
C LEU A 231 2.83 -8.44 13.86
N ALA A 232 2.47 -9.71 14.12
CA ALA A 232 1.16 -10.05 14.63
C ALA A 232 0.92 -9.50 16.05
N LEU A 233 1.92 -9.56 16.94
CA LEU A 233 1.86 -8.98 18.28
C LEU A 233 1.71 -7.45 18.25
N VAL A 234 2.46 -6.77 17.37
CA VAL A 234 2.31 -5.32 17.16
C VAL A 234 0.90 -4.98 16.67
N CYS A 235 0.32 -5.80 15.78
CA CYS A 235 -1.07 -5.62 15.38
C CYS A 235 -2.03 -5.80 16.57
N VAL A 236 -1.82 -6.82 17.40
CA VAL A 236 -2.64 -7.09 18.61
C VAL A 236 -2.57 -5.90 19.58
N ALA A 237 -1.37 -5.38 19.84
CA ALA A 237 -1.16 -4.23 20.71
C ALA A 237 -1.85 -2.94 20.22
N LYS A 238 -2.12 -2.84 18.90
CA LYS A 238 -2.87 -1.72 18.31
C LYS A 238 -4.40 -1.90 18.37
N GLN A 239 -4.92 -3.05 18.80
CA GLN A 239 -6.36 -3.26 18.97
C GLN A 239 -6.85 -2.61 20.27
N PRO A 240 -8.10 -2.09 20.31
CA PRO A 240 -8.65 -1.33 21.46
C PRO A 240 -8.88 -2.16 22.72
N HIS A 241 -8.74 -3.48 22.65
CA HIS A 241 -8.83 -4.38 23.81
C HIS A 241 -7.42 -4.90 24.11
N GLU A 242 -6.67 -4.10 24.87
CA GLU A 242 -5.28 -4.36 25.26
C GLU A 242 -5.16 -5.66 26.07
N VAL A 243 -4.41 -6.60 25.51
CA VAL A 243 -4.04 -7.88 26.15
C VAL A 243 -2.52 -7.98 26.33
N PHE A 244 -1.74 -7.12 25.68
CA PHE A 244 -0.29 -7.26 25.55
C PHE A 244 0.45 -5.92 25.60
N ASP A 245 1.57 -5.88 26.32
CA ASP A 245 2.39 -4.68 26.52
C ASP A 245 3.42 -4.48 25.39
N MET A 246 3.65 -3.23 25.01
CA MET A 246 4.69 -2.84 24.05
C MET A 246 6.11 -3.10 24.58
N ASP A 247 6.32 -3.15 25.90
CA ASP A 247 7.64 -3.45 26.46
C ASP A 247 8.10 -4.89 26.20
N GLU A 248 7.18 -5.86 26.21
CA GLU A 248 7.49 -7.24 25.79
C GLU A 248 7.85 -7.29 24.30
N ILE A 249 7.14 -6.51 23.45
CA ILE A 249 7.46 -6.42 22.01
C ILE A 249 8.87 -5.89 21.79
N LYS A 250 9.34 -4.93 22.60
CA LYS A 250 10.72 -4.41 22.51
C LYS A 250 11.74 -5.51 22.77
N GLU A 251 11.54 -6.34 23.79
CA GLU A 251 12.45 -7.45 24.11
C GLU A 251 12.52 -8.47 22.96
N LEU A 252 11.37 -8.88 22.42
CA LEU A 252 11.32 -9.80 21.29
C LEU A 252 11.99 -9.20 20.02
N THR A 253 11.82 -7.90 19.82
CA THR A 253 12.44 -7.16 18.73
C THR A 253 13.96 -7.08 18.91
N MET A 254 14.46 -6.91 20.14
CA MET A 254 15.90 -6.95 20.44
C MET A 254 16.53 -8.30 20.09
N GLU A 255 15.81 -9.40 20.28
CA GLU A 255 16.31 -10.73 19.88
C GLU A 255 16.46 -10.87 18.36
N LEU A 256 15.57 -10.24 17.58
CA LEU A 256 15.71 -10.16 16.12
C LEU A 256 16.89 -9.27 15.69
N LYS A 257 17.12 -8.14 16.39
CA LYS A 257 18.24 -7.22 16.12
C LYS A 257 19.59 -7.95 16.18
N LYS A 258 19.78 -8.83 17.17
CA LYS A 258 21.03 -9.61 17.35
C LYS A 258 21.36 -10.57 16.20
N ARG A 259 20.39 -10.90 15.33
CA ARG A 259 20.56 -11.84 14.21
C ARG A 259 21.19 -11.18 12.97
N GLN A 260 21.53 -9.90 13.02
CA GLN A 260 22.17 -9.21 11.90
C GLN A 260 23.61 -9.69 11.69
N TYR A 261 23.91 -10.12 10.46
CA TYR A 261 25.27 -10.40 10.04
C TYR A 261 26.08 -9.12 9.84
N ARG A 262 27.41 -9.24 9.85
CA ARG A 262 28.32 -8.11 9.60
C ARG A 262 28.11 -7.39 8.26
N ASN A 263 27.50 -8.05 7.28
CA ASN A 263 27.17 -7.46 5.98
C ASN A 263 25.86 -6.65 5.99
N GLY A 264 25.15 -6.58 7.12
CA GLY A 264 23.86 -5.89 7.28
C GLY A 264 22.62 -6.76 7.05
N THR A 265 22.76 -7.96 6.45
CA THR A 265 21.62 -8.86 6.23
C THR A 265 21.24 -9.64 7.47
N VAL A 266 19.98 -10.05 7.54
CA VAL A 266 19.50 -11.12 8.41
C VAL A 266 19.09 -12.28 7.52
N GLU A 267 19.77 -13.43 7.60
CA GLU A 267 19.58 -14.63 6.76
C GLU A 267 19.53 -14.39 5.23
N ASN A 268 18.40 -13.91 4.71
CA ASN A 268 18.15 -13.66 3.30
C ASN A 268 17.35 -12.35 3.09
N LEU A 269 17.07 -11.99 1.83
CA LEU A 269 16.39 -10.73 1.49
C LEU A 269 15.00 -10.60 2.12
N LYS A 270 14.21 -11.67 2.11
CA LYS A 270 12.87 -11.70 2.71
C LYS A 270 12.96 -11.52 4.23
N THR A 271 13.86 -12.24 4.88
CA THR A 271 14.05 -12.16 6.33
C THR A 271 14.54 -10.79 6.76
N THR A 272 15.52 -10.23 6.04
CA THR A 272 16.00 -8.87 6.26
C THR A 272 14.87 -7.85 6.14
N ALA A 273 14.03 -7.97 5.11
CA ALA A 273 12.88 -7.09 4.92
C ALA A 273 11.84 -7.25 6.04
N LEU A 274 11.53 -8.48 6.47
CA LEU A 274 10.61 -8.73 7.58
C LEU A 274 11.12 -8.14 8.90
N VAL A 275 12.41 -8.27 9.21
CA VAL A 275 13.00 -7.67 10.42
C VAL A 275 12.91 -6.14 10.36
N LEU A 276 13.27 -5.50 9.25
CA LEU A 276 13.08 -4.05 9.10
C LEU A 276 11.61 -3.62 9.28
N GLN A 277 10.67 -4.38 8.72
CA GLN A 277 9.25 -4.12 8.94
C GLN A 277 8.85 -4.24 10.42
N THR A 278 9.42 -5.19 11.17
CA THR A 278 9.16 -5.29 12.62
C THR A 278 9.64 -4.06 13.36
N LEU A 279 10.86 -3.59 13.06
CA LEU A 279 11.45 -2.39 13.66
C LEU A 279 10.58 -1.15 13.41
N PHE A 280 10.14 -0.95 12.17
CA PHE A 280 9.27 0.18 11.81
C PHE A 280 7.89 0.10 12.48
N ALA A 281 7.37 -1.11 12.71
CA ALA A 281 6.04 -1.30 13.26
C ALA A 281 6.00 -1.16 14.79
N SER A 282 7.07 -1.56 15.48
CA SER A 282 7.18 -1.56 16.94
C SER A 282 7.61 -0.22 17.54
N GLU A 283 7.90 0.80 16.71
CA GLU A 283 8.32 2.15 17.15
C GLU A 283 9.51 2.11 18.13
N CYS A 284 10.34 1.07 18.05
CA CYS A 284 11.51 0.93 18.90
C CYS A 284 12.51 2.01 18.52
N GLU A 285 12.92 2.82 19.50
CA GLU A 285 14.02 3.78 19.31
C GLU A 285 15.26 3.05 18.76
N ALA A 286 16.01 3.78 17.94
CA ALA A 286 17.27 3.34 17.41
C ALA A 286 18.30 3.26 18.55
N ASP A 287 18.27 2.15 19.30
CA ASP A 287 19.47 1.74 20.04
C ASP A 287 20.56 1.45 19.01
N GLU A 288 21.39 2.47 18.75
CA GLU A 288 22.45 2.48 17.74
C GLU A 288 23.44 1.31 17.88
N GLU A 289 23.50 0.68 19.05
CA GLU A 289 24.53 -0.31 19.38
C GLU A 289 24.30 -1.71 18.79
N ASN A 290 23.07 -2.07 18.39
CA ASN A 290 22.75 -3.50 18.12
C ASN A 290 22.17 -3.82 16.73
N PHE A 291 21.75 -2.85 15.93
CA PHE A 291 21.26 -3.10 14.57
C PHE A 291 21.52 -1.94 13.64
N ASP A 292 22.28 -2.19 12.57
CA ASP A 292 22.60 -1.21 11.54
C ASP A 292 21.51 -1.22 10.46
N GLU A 293 20.44 -0.44 10.69
CA GLU A 293 19.30 -0.31 9.76
C GLU A 293 19.73 0.19 8.39
N GLU A 294 20.66 1.14 8.37
CA GLU A 294 21.17 1.73 7.14
C GLU A 294 21.85 0.67 6.26
N LYS A 295 22.72 -0.14 6.85
CA LYS A 295 23.41 -1.21 6.12
C LYS A 295 22.47 -2.31 5.65
N ALA A 296 21.46 -2.66 6.46
CA ALA A 296 20.41 -3.59 6.04
C ALA A 296 19.64 -3.06 4.82
N LEU A 297 19.27 -1.79 4.85
CA LEU A 297 18.53 -1.13 3.78
C LEU A 297 19.39 -0.95 2.52
N GLN A 298 20.67 -0.58 2.66
CA GLN A 298 21.63 -0.55 1.56
C GLN A 298 21.73 -1.92 0.88
N GLN A 299 21.73 -3.01 1.64
CA GLN A 299 21.82 -4.34 1.08
C GLN A 299 20.54 -4.78 0.35
N ILE A 300 19.36 -4.35 0.82
CA ILE A 300 18.11 -4.49 0.07
C ILE A 300 18.20 -3.72 -1.26
N LEU A 301 18.65 -2.46 -1.23
CA LEU A 301 18.78 -1.64 -2.43
C LEU A 301 19.75 -2.25 -3.45
N ARG A 302 20.89 -2.81 -2.99
CA ARG A 302 21.86 -3.52 -3.86
C ARG A 302 21.29 -4.77 -4.51
N SER A 303 20.30 -5.41 -3.90
CA SER A 303 19.62 -6.58 -4.49
C SER A 303 18.68 -6.21 -5.65
N GLN A 304 18.37 -4.92 -5.84
CA GLN A 304 17.49 -4.44 -6.89
C GLN A 304 18.20 -4.29 -8.24
N LYS A 305 18.27 -5.37 -9.02
CA LYS A 305 18.87 -5.34 -10.38
C LYS A 305 18.02 -4.59 -11.40
N ASP A 306 16.76 -5.00 -11.56
CA ASP A 306 15.83 -4.54 -12.61
C ASP A 306 14.52 -3.98 -12.04
N GLY A 307 14.45 -3.79 -10.72
CA GLY A 307 13.24 -3.43 -10.00
C GLY A 307 12.51 -4.62 -9.36
N SER A 308 12.74 -5.85 -9.82
CA SER A 308 12.00 -7.05 -9.38
C SER A 308 12.35 -7.55 -7.98
N PHE A 309 13.49 -7.15 -7.42
CA PHE A 309 14.10 -7.79 -6.25
C PHE A 309 14.19 -9.33 -6.39
N GLY A 310 14.29 -9.83 -7.62
CA GLY A 310 14.36 -11.24 -7.97
C GLY A 310 13.01 -11.89 -8.30
N ASN A 311 11.92 -11.55 -7.60
CA ASN A 311 10.59 -12.15 -7.84
C ASN A 311 9.45 -11.40 -7.10
N VAL A 312 8.20 -11.75 -7.42
CA VAL A 312 6.99 -11.15 -6.81
C VAL A 312 6.89 -11.38 -5.28
N PRO A 313 7.23 -12.56 -4.73
CA PRO A 313 7.29 -12.73 -3.28
C PRO A 313 8.23 -11.74 -2.58
N ASN A 314 9.40 -11.45 -3.13
CA ASN A 314 10.34 -10.49 -2.55
C ASN A 314 9.77 -9.06 -2.62
N ILE A 315 9.13 -8.69 -3.73
CA ILE A 315 8.41 -7.41 -3.89
C ILE A 315 7.39 -7.21 -2.76
N TYR A 316 6.61 -8.24 -2.43
CA TYR A 316 5.62 -8.18 -1.35
C TYR A 316 6.23 -7.80 0.01
N TYR A 317 7.43 -8.30 0.34
CA TYR A 317 8.09 -7.97 1.60
C TYR A 317 8.97 -6.72 1.53
N VAL A 318 9.54 -6.38 0.37
CA VAL A 318 10.49 -5.28 0.24
C VAL A 318 9.81 -3.94 -0.01
N LEU A 319 8.75 -3.87 -0.82
CA LEU A 319 8.09 -2.60 -1.14
C LEU A 319 7.62 -1.82 0.11
N PRO A 320 7.03 -2.46 1.13
CA PRO A 320 6.64 -1.76 2.36
C PRO A 320 7.84 -1.12 3.07
N VAL A 321 8.99 -1.79 3.10
CA VAL A 321 10.23 -1.30 3.74
C VAL A 321 10.69 0.01 3.10
N LEU A 322 10.59 0.13 1.76
CA LEU A 322 10.97 1.36 1.05
C LEU A 322 10.08 2.57 1.35
N GLN A 323 8.96 2.37 2.06
CA GLN A 323 8.02 3.39 2.51
C GLN A 323 7.98 3.49 4.05
N CYS A 324 8.88 2.81 4.75
CA CYS A 324 8.85 2.65 6.22
C CYS A 324 7.48 2.14 6.71
N ARG A 325 6.90 1.17 5.99
CA ARG A 325 5.63 0.52 6.31
C ARG A 325 5.84 -0.97 6.52
N SER A 326 4.85 -1.60 7.13
CA SER A 326 4.84 -3.04 7.40
C SER A 326 3.54 -3.69 6.95
N LEU A 327 3.51 -5.02 6.97
CA LEU A 327 2.29 -5.81 6.75
C LEU A 327 1.20 -5.56 7.80
N VAL A 328 1.50 -4.92 8.94
CA VAL A 328 0.50 -4.49 9.94
C VAL A 328 -0.36 -3.34 9.43
N ASN A 329 0.13 -2.58 8.43
CA ASN A 329 -0.62 -1.47 7.86
C ASN A 329 -1.70 -1.90 6.84
N ILE A 330 -1.87 -3.21 6.61
CA ILE A 330 -2.95 -3.73 5.75
C ILE A 330 -4.29 -3.46 6.42
N SER A 331 -5.16 -2.71 5.75
CA SER A 331 -6.49 -2.39 6.27
C SER A 331 -7.47 -2.10 5.14
N SER A 332 -8.76 -2.12 5.44
CA SER A 332 -9.85 -1.68 4.57
C SER A 332 -10.25 -0.21 4.81
N SER A 333 -9.46 0.56 5.56
CA SER A 333 -9.78 1.94 5.96
C SER A 333 -9.99 2.90 4.78
N HIS A 334 -9.24 2.71 3.69
CA HIS A 334 -9.34 3.50 2.45
C HIS A 334 -10.54 3.14 1.57
N CYS A 335 -11.23 2.03 1.88
CA CYS A 335 -12.38 1.56 1.12
C CYS A 335 -13.67 2.28 1.47
N LYS A 336 -13.69 3.02 2.60
CA LYS A 336 -14.80 3.90 2.93
C LYS A 336 -14.85 5.00 1.87
N ALA A 337 -15.98 5.12 1.18
CA ALA A 337 -16.26 6.30 0.36
C ALA A 337 -16.03 7.56 1.22
N PRO A 338 -15.60 8.69 0.64
CA PRO A 338 -15.69 9.95 1.37
C PRO A 338 -17.11 10.03 1.92
N VAL A 339 -17.24 10.35 3.21
CA VAL A 339 -18.53 10.74 3.77
C VAL A 339 -18.88 12.00 2.99
N ILE A 340 -19.73 11.86 1.97
CA ILE A 340 -20.32 13.00 1.30
C ILE A 340 -21.21 13.59 2.38
N ASP A 341 -20.84 14.77 2.89
CA ASP A 341 -21.81 15.56 3.61
C ASP A 341 -22.92 15.86 2.62
N GLU A 342 -24.04 15.14 2.75
CA GLU A 342 -25.17 15.24 1.84
C GLU A 342 -25.62 16.70 1.73
N LYS A 343 -25.47 17.49 2.81
CA LYS A 343 -25.77 18.93 2.85
C LYS A 343 -24.80 19.74 1.99
N GLU A 344 -23.50 19.46 2.08
CA GLU A 344 -22.47 20.15 1.29
C GLU A 344 -22.63 19.85 -0.21
N ALA A 345 -22.87 18.58 -0.57
CA ALA A 345 -23.13 18.19 -1.96
C ALA A 345 -24.42 18.79 -2.52
N LEU A 346 -25.47 18.91 -1.70
CA LEU A 346 -26.71 19.58 -2.08
C LEU A 346 -26.49 21.07 -2.32
N MET A 347 -25.70 21.73 -1.47
CA MET A 347 -25.40 23.16 -1.57
C MET A 347 -24.52 23.46 -2.79
N ASP A 348 -23.56 22.58 -3.11
CA ASP A 348 -22.78 22.68 -4.35
C ASP A 348 -23.66 22.53 -5.59
N LEU A 349 -24.63 21.61 -5.58
CA LEU A 349 -25.63 21.46 -6.65
C LEU A 349 -26.50 22.71 -6.81
N MET A 350 -26.90 23.37 -5.72
CA MET A 350 -27.63 24.64 -5.77
C MET A 350 -26.77 25.79 -6.29
N ASN A 351 -25.45 25.73 -6.10
CA ASN A 351 -24.50 26.76 -6.51
C ASN A 351 -23.97 26.60 -7.95
N GLN A 352 -24.24 25.47 -8.62
CA GLN A 352 -23.83 25.25 -10.01
C GLN A 352 -24.29 26.38 -10.96
N ALA A 353 -23.44 26.69 -11.94
CA ALA A 353 -23.73 27.68 -12.96
C ALA A 353 -24.69 27.07 -14.01
N GLY A 354 -25.83 27.74 -14.22
CA GLY A 354 -26.89 27.28 -15.13
C GLY A 354 -28.17 28.08 -14.94
N GLU A 355 -29.20 27.76 -15.71
CA GLU A 355 -30.52 28.37 -15.60
C GLU A 355 -31.22 27.93 -14.31
N LYS A 356 -31.64 28.89 -13.48
CA LYS A 356 -32.24 28.65 -12.15
C LYS A 356 -33.66 29.22 -12.10
N TRP A 357 -34.54 28.51 -11.42
CA TRP A 357 -35.88 28.92 -11.11
C TRP A 357 -36.00 29.30 -9.63
N SER A 358 -36.74 30.38 -9.36
CA SER A 358 -37.12 30.74 -8.01
C SER A 358 -38.44 30.06 -7.67
N VAL A 359 -38.40 29.16 -6.70
CA VAL A 359 -39.56 28.37 -6.25
C VAL A 359 -39.87 28.73 -4.80
N ARG A 360 -41.15 28.93 -4.47
CA ARG A 360 -41.61 28.97 -3.09
C ARG A 360 -42.17 27.62 -2.71
N PHE A 361 -41.57 26.99 -1.71
CA PHE A 361 -42.00 25.71 -1.17
C PHE A 361 -42.68 25.93 0.18
N SER A 362 -43.93 25.48 0.30
CA SER A 362 -44.74 25.63 1.51
C SER A 362 -45.09 24.27 2.10
N LEU A 363 -44.71 24.04 3.35
CA LEU A 363 -45.04 22.84 4.12
C LEU A 363 -46.15 23.15 5.13
N TRP A 364 -47.15 22.29 5.16
CA TRP A 364 -48.33 22.39 6.00
C TRP A 364 -48.41 21.17 6.91
N ILE A 365 -48.39 21.36 8.23
CA ILE A 365 -48.43 20.25 9.20
C ILE A 365 -49.66 20.41 10.10
N GLY A 366 -50.51 19.37 10.13
CA GLY A 366 -51.71 19.30 10.96
C GLY A 366 -53.03 19.56 10.21
N ASN A 367 -54.14 19.34 10.92
CA ASN A 367 -55.50 19.42 10.33
C ASN A 367 -56.07 20.84 10.28
N ASN A 368 -55.49 21.77 11.03
CA ASN A 368 -55.79 23.20 10.95
C ASN A 368 -54.58 23.88 10.30
N ARG A 369 -54.79 24.66 9.23
CA ARG A 369 -53.75 25.31 8.40
C ARG A 369 -52.90 26.37 9.13
N THR A 370 -52.82 26.31 10.46
CA THR A 370 -52.22 27.33 11.31
C THR A 370 -50.69 27.25 11.35
N LEU A 371 -50.10 26.13 10.94
CA LEU A 371 -48.65 25.97 10.83
C LEU A 371 -48.23 25.91 9.35
N GLU A 372 -48.17 27.07 8.72
CA GLU A 372 -47.62 27.26 7.37
C GLU A 372 -46.14 27.66 7.47
N ARG A 373 -45.26 26.91 6.80
CA ARG A 373 -43.86 27.27 6.66
C ARG A 373 -43.53 27.38 5.19
N THR A 374 -43.14 28.57 4.74
CA THR A 374 -42.81 28.84 3.34
C THR A 374 -41.36 29.25 3.21
N LEU A 375 -40.62 28.58 2.33
CA LEU A 375 -39.22 28.84 2.01
C LEU A 375 -39.09 29.19 0.53
N ALA A 376 -38.35 30.26 0.22
CA ALA A 376 -37.99 30.60 -1.16
C ALA A 376 -36.63 29.98 -1.50
N LEU A 377 -36.59 29.13 -2.52
CA LEU A 377 -35.40 28.42 -2.98
C LEU A 377 -35.07 28.83 -4.41
N SER A 378 -33.78 28.92 -4.72
CA SER A 378 -33.29 29.04 -6.09
C SER A 378 -32.73 27.68 -6.50
N VAL A 379 -33.38 27.03 -7.45
CA VAL A 379 -33.11 25.63 -7.85
C VAL A 379 -32.84 25.56 -9.35
N PRO A 380 -32.04 24.58 -9.84
CA PRO A 380 -31.86 24.38 -11.28
C PRO A 380 -33.18 24.16 -12.02
N ALA A 381 -33.32 24.68 -13.24
CA ALA A 381 -34.58 24.71 -14.01
C ALA A 381 -35.27 23.34 -14.24
N ASN A 382 -34.51 22.24 -14.26
CA ASN A 382 -35.03 20.88 -14.45
C ASN A 382 -35.19 20.08 -13.12
N SER A 383 -35.25 20.77 -11.97
CA SER A 383 -35.37 20.11 -10.68
C SER A 383 -36.77 19.54 -10.45
N SER A 384 -36.87 18.26 -10.09
CA SER A 384 -38.14 17.63 -9.73
C SER A 384 -38.66 18.18 -8.39
N PHE A 385 -39.97 18.05 -8.15
CA PHE A 385 -40.58 18.42 -6.87
C PHE A 385 -39.91 17.73 -5.68
N TYR A 386 -39.61 16.43 -5.81
CA TYR A 386 -38.88 15.66 -4.78
C TYR A 386 -37.50 16.27 -4.48
N ARG A 387 -36.74 16.68 -5.50
CA ARG A 387 -35.47 17.39 -5.28
C ARG A 387 -35.63 18.73 -4.57
N ILE A 388 -36.71 19.46 -4.86
CA ILE A 388 -37.00 20.74 -4.19
C ILE A 388 -37.29 20.52 -2.70
N MET A 389 -37.93 19.41 -2.33
CA MET A 389 -38.12 19.01 -0.94
C MET A 389 -36.78 18.70 -0.25
N GLU A 390 -35.90 17.95 -0.92
CA GLU A 390 -34.55 17.67 -0.40
C GLU A 390 -33.74 18.97 -0.21
N PHE A 391 -33.80 19.90 -1.16
CA PHE A 391 -33.18 21.22 -1.03
C PHE A 391 -33.73 22.02 0.15
N ALA A 392 -35.05 21.98 0.37
CA ALA A 392 -35.68 22.65 1.52
C ALA A 392 -35.17 22.07 2.86
N ALA A 393 -35.13 20.75 2.97
CA ALA A 393 -34.64 20.02 4.14
C ALA A 393 -33.13 20.22 4.39
N GLY A 394 -32.36 20.45 3.32
CA GLY A 394 -30.93 20.77 3.39
C GLY A 394 -30.66 22.20 3.86
N VAL A 395 -31.52 23.16 3.54
CA VAL A 395 -31.36 24.58 3.92
C VAL A 395 -31.88 24.88 5.33
N ASP A 396 -33.00 24.26 5.72
CA ASP A 396 -33.63 24.49 7.02
C ASP A 396 -34.15 23.16 7.60
N ASP A 397 -33.59 22.77 8.75
CA ASP A 397 -33.88 21.50 9.42
C ASP A 397 -35.37 21.35 9.81
N ARG A 398 -36.17 22.43 9.76
CA ARG A 398 -37.62 22.40 10.00
C ARG A 398 -38.43 21.80 8.84
N PHE A 399 -37.80 21.55 7.70
CA PHE A 399 -38.40 20.89 6.53
C PHE A 399 -37.95 19.43 6.36
N LYS A 400 -37.18 18.90 7.32
CA LYS A 400 -36.99 17.45 7.53
C LYS A 400 -38.21 16.88 8.25
#